data_AF-A0A7C7SR84-F1
#
_entry.id   AF-A0A7C7SR84-F1
#
_cell.length_a   1.000
_cell.length_b   1.000
_cell.length_c   1.000
_cell.angle_alpha   90.00
_cell.angle_beta   90.00
_cell.angle_gamma   90.00
#
_symmetry.space_group_name_H-M   'P 1'
#
loop_
_entity.id
_entity.type
_entity.pdbx_description
1 polymer ?
#
loop_
_entity_poly.entity_id
_entity_poly.type
_entity_poly.pdbx_seq_one_letter_code
_entity_poly.pdbx_strand_id
1 'polypeptide(L)'
;MSSETFVQDMGLPVNADISHVEMAFMARMKERLQHIADNYDEVEVKAEEAWLRAQFKDFFEYARDWIRRETARFAGQKEYQGADRVKRDAEQVLDELESYITEFSSCYMHLNRFMTLLRDEIRAEEVKLSTGSYRNIKWTADSGIMIARYRKEKQLLVARTDRMSEARKMLEKIEDYFTNIKKALVNLYGKEKAEPLMRKINSALRTMDERKLRKALREISDSKSRFGVDQKTTQSNLQYVETTTNALFKLIMENVELLTGEEGRVFLRPIETDMAYNSDIKDLQKIKGFLAKYHLPYMQYKLDSLSHLKEKLLVINSLESLMTLYKRLIMGIAVPLKDIKVIRMYENDVLNHVKYLLSGHFQELPKILQRAEETVQEFRITVDEIEEITGMEFVEKEVDRAQLDNT
;
A
#
# COMPACT_ATOMS: atom_id res chain seq x y z
N MET A 1 34.57 -8.39 -18.72
CA MET A 1 35.62 -9.42 -18.45
C MET A 1 36.31 -9.72 -19.78
N SER A 2 37.51 -10.32 -19.88
CA SER A 2 37.98 -10.78 -21.21
C SER A 2 37.16 -11.98 -21.69
N SER A 3 36.88 -12.06 -22.99
CA SER A 3 36.13 -13.16 -23.63
C SER A 3 36.71 -14.55 -23.33
N GLU A 4 38.04 -14.66 -23.23
CA GLU A 4 38.72 -15.90 -22.87
C GLU A 4 38.40 -16.33 -21.43
N THR A 5 38.41 -15.36 -20.50
CA THR A 5 38.12 -15.58 -19.08
C THR A 5 36.65 -15.93 -18.85
N PHE A 6 35.74 -15.29 -19.60
CA PHE A 6 34.31 -15.58 -19.54
C PHE A 6 33.99 -17.03 -19.94
N VAL A 7 34.60 -17.53 -21.02
CA VAL A 7 34.37 -18.91 -21.49
C VAL A 7 35.04 -19.93 -20.56
N GLN A 8 36.23 -19.61 -20.03
CA GLN A 8 36.90 -20.45 -19.02
C GLN A 8 36.11 -20.53 -17.70
N ASP A 9 35.47 -19.44 -17.25
CA ASP A 9 34.60 -19.43 -16.08
C ASP A 9 33.40 -20.37 -16.23
N MET A 10 32.93 -20.59 -17.46
CA MET A 10 31.90 -21.58 -17.80
C MET A 10 32.45 -23.00 -18.04
N GLY A 11 33.74 -23.24 -17.81
CA GLY A 11 34.38 -24.56 -18.01
C GLY A 11 34.55 -24.96 -19.48
N LEU A 12 34.52 -24.00 -20.40
CA LEU A 12 34.60 -24.22 -21.84
C LEU A 12 35.99 -23.85 -22.39
N PRO A 13 36.43 -24.45 -23.52
CA PRO A 13 37.68 -24.07 -24.16
C PRO A 13 37.59 -22.65 -24.76
N VAL A 14 38.69 -21.90 -24.77
CA VAL A 14 38.78 -20.49 -25.22
C VAL A 14 38.22 -20.25 -26.65
N ASN A 15 38.20 -21.28 -27.48
CA ASN A 15 37.70 -21.25 -28.86
C ASN A 15 36.38 -22.01 -29.04
N ALA A 16 35.59 -22.18 -27.97
CA ALA A 16 34.29 -22.85 -28.04
C ALA A 16 33.38 -22.19 -29.08
N ASP A 17 32.66 -22.99 -29.86
CA ASP A 17 31.66 -22.45 -30.78
C ASP A 17 30.57 -21.70 -30.01
N ILE A 18 30.02 -20.65 -30.63
CA ILE A 18 28.96 -19.83 -30.04
C ILE A 18 27.76 -20.64 -29.55
N SER A 19 27.48 -21.78 -30.20
CA SER A 19 26.41 -22.70 -29.78
C SER A 19 26.66 -23.36 -28.43
N HIS A 20 27.90 -23.76 -28.14
CA HIS A 20 28.25 -24.38 -26.87
C HIS A 20 28.26 -23.36 -25.75
N VAL A 21 28.76 -22.15 -26.04
CA VAL A 21 28.79 -21.03 -25.09
C VAL A 21 27.38 -20.57 -24.74
N GLU A 22 26.50 -20.41 -25.74
CA GLU A 22 25.09 -20.04 -25.53
C GLU A 22 24.34 -21.08 -24.68
N MET A 23 24.54 -22.38 -24.94
CA MET A 23 23.93 -23.45 -24.14
C MET A 23 24.38 -23.41 -22.67
N ALA A 24 25.68 -23.27 -22.43
CA ALA A 24 26.23 -23.19 -21.06
C ALA A 24 25.76 -21.93 -20.34
N PHE A 25 25.77 -20.79 -21.05
CA PHE A 25 25.27 -19.52 -20.54
C PHE A 25 23.78 -19.62 -20.15
N MET A 26 22.95 -20.20 -21.02
CA MET A 26 21.52 -20.37 -20.75
C MET A 26 21.25 -21.34 -19.59
N ALA A 27 22.05 -22.38 -19.42
CA ALA A 27 21.96 -23.25 -18.25
C ALA A 27 22.27 -22.48 -16.96
N ARG A 28 23.35 -21.68 -16.95
CA ARG A 28 23.71 -20.81 -15.82
C ARG A 28 22.62 -19.79 -15.50
N MET A 29 22.04 -19.15 -16.52
CA MET A 29 20.94 -18.19 -16.36
C MET A 29 19.69 -18.84 -15.77
N LYS A 30 19.31 -20.04 -16.24
CA LYS A 30 18.17 -20.77 -15.69
C LYS A 30 18.38 -21.14 -14.23
N GLU A 31 19.55 -21.69 -13.89
CA GLU A 31 19.89 -22.06 -12.52
C GLU A 31 19.85 -20.84 -11.60
N ARG A 32 20.46 -19.72 -12.00
CA ARG A 32 20.48 -18.51 -11.17
C ARG A 32 19.09 -17.88 -11.04
N LEU A 33 18.34 -17.75 -12.13
CA LEU A 33 16.98 -17.20 -12.10
C LEU A 33 16.04 -18.06 -11.26
N GLN A 34 16.21 -19.38 -11.29
CA GLN A 34 15.47 -20.30 -10.42
C GLN A 34 15.86 -20.12 -8.96
N HIS A 35 17.16 -20.05 -8.66
CA HIS A 35 17.65 -19.77 -7.29
C HIS A 35 17.10 -18.46 -6.73
N ILE A 36 17.10 -17.40 -7.53
CA ILE A 36 16.54 -16.09 -7.17
C ILE A 36 15.01 -16.17 -6.98
N ALA A 37 14.33 -16.97 -7.79
CA ALA A 37 12.90 -17.23 -7.62
C ALA A 37 12.62 -18.03 -6.35
N ASP A 38 13.51 -18.91 -5.91
CA ASP A 38 13.30 -19.76 -4.73
C ASP A 38 13.73 -19.10 -3.42
N ASN A 39 14.63 -18.10 -3.47
CA ASN A 39 15.17 -17.42 -2.29
C ASN A 39 15.02 -15.90 -2.42
N TYR A 40 14.00 -15.34 -1.77
CA TYR A 40 13.79 -13.90 -1.75
C TYR A 40 14.68 -13.20 -0.71
N ASP A 41 15.63 -12.36 -1.15
CA ASP A 41 16.37 -11.43 -0.28
C ASP A 41 16.40 -10.01 -0.86
N GLU A 42 15.65 -9.10 -0.25
CA GLU A 42 15.53 -7.71 -0.70
C GLU A 42 16.87 -6.95 -0.74
N VAL A 43 17.82 -7.28 0.12
CA VAL A 43 19.14 -6.65 0.17
C VAL A 43 19.96 -7.00 -1.07
N GLU A 44 19.75 -8.21 -1.61
CA GLU A 44 20.49 -8.74 -2.75
C GLU A 44 19.91 -8.33 -4.11
N VAL A 45 18.71 -7.73 -4.17
CA VAL A 45 18.01 -7.42 -5.46
C VAL A 45 18.92 -6.64 -6.41
N LYS A 46 19.55 -5.56 -5.94
CA LYS A 46 20.42 -4.72 -6.77
C LYS A 46 21.70 -5.45 -7.17
N ALA A 47 22.21 -6.33 -6.30
CA ALA A 47 23.41 -7.11 -6.57
C ALA A 47 23.13 -8.19 -7.63
N GLU A 48 21.98 -8.88 -7.54
CA GLU A 48 21.55 -9.87 -8.53
C GLU A 48 21.25 -9.24 -9.88
N GLU A 49 20.59 -8.08 -9.91
CA GLU A 49 20.35 -7.37 -11.16
C GLU A 49 21.67 -6.91 -11.81
N ALA A 50 22.60 -6.36 -11.01
CA ALA A 50 23.90 -5.95 -11.49
C ALA A 50 24.71 -7.15 -12.01
N TRP A 51 24.65 -8.28 -11.31
CA TRP A 51 25.28 -9.54 -11.73
C TRP A 51 24.69 -10.01 -13.06
N LEU A 52 23.37 -10.06 -13.19
CA LEU A 52 22.68 -10.50 -14.41
C LEU A 52 23.04 -9.62 -15.60
N ARG A 53 23.00 -8.30 -15.44
CA ARG A 53 23.43 -7.34 -16.48
C ARG A 53 24.90 -7.54 -16.86
N ALA A 54 25.78 -7.80 -15.89
CA ALA A 54 27.19 -8.07 -16.16
C ALA A 54 27.39 -9.38 -16.94
N GLN A 55 26.65 -10.44 -16.60
CA GLN A 55 26.72 -11.72 -17.31
C GLN A 55 26.26 -11.61 -18.76
N PHE A 56 25.14 -10.92 -19.03
CA PHE A 56 24.69 -10.67 -20.41
C PHE A 56 25.69 -9.81 -21.18
N LYS A 57 26.26 -8.78 -20.55
CA LYS A 57 27.30 -7.96 -21.16
C LYS A 57 28.52 -8.79 -21.55
N ASP A 58 29.06 -9.60 -20.65
CA ASP A 58 30.21 -10.45 -20.93
C ASP A 58 29.90 -11.48 -22.05
N PHE A 59 28.68 -12.02 -22.09
CA PHE A 59 28.22 -12.88 -23.18
C PHE A 59 28.15 -12.16 -24.53
N PHE A 60 27.59 -10.95 -24.58
CA PHE A 60 27.50 -10.19 -25.82
C PHE A 60 28.87 -9.71 -26.31
N GLU A 61 29.78 -9.34 -25.40
CA GLU A 61 31.18 -9.06 -25.74
C GLU A 61 31.85 -10.30 -26.36
N TYR A 62 31.66 -11.49 -25.77
CA TYR A 62 32.10 -12.74 -26.37
C TYR A 62 31.52 -12.98 -27.77
N ALA A 63 30.21 -12.79 -27.94
CA ALA A 63 29.53 -13.00 -29.21
C ALA A 63 30.07 -12.05 -30.31
N ARG A 64 30.36 -10.79 -29.97
CA ARG A 64 30.98 -9.83 -30.92
C ARG A 64 32.39 -10.23 -31.31
N ASP A 65 33.19 -10.72 -30.38
CA ASP A 65 34.53 -11.23 -30.70
C ASP A 65 34.46 -12.53 -31.52
N TRP A 66 33.45 -13.37 -31.28
CA TRP A 66 33.15 -14.50 -32.15
C TRP A 66 32.79 -14.05 -33.57
N ILE A 67 31.90 -13.06 -33.75
CA ILE A 67 31.56 -12.49 -35.07
C ILE A 67 32.83 -12.03 -35.79
N ARG A 68 33.70 -11.27 -35.12
CA ARG A 68 34.95 -10.76 -35.72
C ARG A 68 35.87 -11.88 -36.19
N ARG A 69 36.10 -12.89 -35.34
CA ARG A 69 36.93 -14.07 -35.68
C ARG A 69 36.35 -14.82 -36.88
N GLU A 70 35.05 -14.98 -36.90
CA GLU A 70 34.35 -15.76 -37.90
C GLU A 70 34.26 -15.03 -39.26
N THR A 71 34.00 -13.73 -39.24
CA THR A 71 34.09 -12.87 -40.44
C THR A 71 35.50 -12.87 -41.02
N ALA A 72 36.53 -12.80 -40.18
CA ALA A 72 37.93 -12.90 -40.62
C ALA A 72 38.25 -14.28 -41.22
N ARG A 73 37.72 -15.36 -40.62
CA ARG A 73 37.88 -16.74 -41.13
C ARG A 73 37.29 -16.91 -42.53
N PHE A 74 36.20 -16.21 -42.83
CA PHE A 74 35.53 -16.26 -44.12
C PHE A 74 35.89 -15.11 -45.07
N ALA A 75 36.91 -14.31 -44.74
CA ALA A 75 37.38 -13.23 -45.60
C ALA A 75 37.73 -13.75 -47.00
N GLY A 76 37.16 -13.10 -48.03
CA GLY A 76 37.38 -13.47 -49.43
C GLY A 76 36.46 -14.58 -49.97
N GLN A 77 35.56 -15.16 -49.16
CA GLN A 77 34.51 -16.03 -49.69
C GLN A 77 33.47 -15.23 -50.47
N LYS A 78 33.00 -15.80 -51.59
CA LYS A 78 32.00 -15.15 -52.45
C LYS A 78 30.64 -15.07 -51.75
N GLU A 79 30.13 -13.85 -51.59
CA GLU A 79 28.77 -13.59 -51.13
C GLU A 79 27.82 -13.31 -52.30
N TYR A 80 26.53 -13.49 -52.07
CA TYR A 80 25.50 -13.12 -53.04
C TYR A 80 25.27 -11.60 -53.04
N GLN A 81 24.88 -11.05 -54.19
CA GLN A 81 24.60 -9.62 -54.35
C GLN A 81 23.51 -9.14 -53.38
N GLY A 82 23.85 -8.19 -52.50
CA GLY A 82 22.93 -7.65 -51.50
C GLY A 82 23.12 -8.20 -50.08
N ALA A 83 23.98 -9.19 -49.88
CA ALA A 83 24.35 -9.68 -48.55
C ALA A 83 24.88 -8.56 -47.64
N ASP A 84 25.76 -7.70 -48.15
CA ASP A 84 26.31 -6.54 -47.42
C ASP A 84 25.24 -5.59 -46.87
N ARG A 85 24.11 -5.44 -47.58
CA ARG A 85 23.01 -4.60 -47.11
C ARG A 85 22.33 -5.26 -45.91
N VAL A 86 21.94 -6.53 -46.05
CA VAL A 86 21.21 -7.26 -45.00
C VAL A 86 22.07 -7.45 -43.75
N LYS A 87 23.39 -7.67 -43.92
CA LYS A 87 24.34 -7.73 -42.80
C LYS A 87 24.45 -6.39 -42.06
N ARG A 88 24.56 -5.27 -42.78
CA ARG A 88 24.55 -3.93 -42.16
C ARG A 88 23.25 -3.64 -41.43
N ASP A 89 22.11 -3.98 -42.01
CA ASP A 89 20.81 -3.82 -41.34
C ASP A 89 20.72 -4.69 -40.07
N ALA A 90 21.33 -5.88 -40.06
CA ALA A 90 21.39 -6.75 -38.89
C ALA A 90 22.32 -6.21 -37.80
N GLU A 91 23.48 -5.66 -38.17
CA GLU A 91 24.39 -4.98 -37.23
C GLU A 91 23.72 -3.77 -36.57
N GLN A 92 22.90 -3.02 -37.31
CA GLN A 92 22.18 -1.86 -36.77
C GLN A 92 21.17 -2.21 -35.66
N VAL A 93 20.52 -3.38 -35.75
CA VAL A 93 19.53 -3.81 -34.76
C VAL A 93 20.12 -4.66 -33.62
N LEU A 94 21.41 -5.01 -33.71
CA LEU A 94 22.07 -5.91 -32.77
C LEU A 94 22.12 -5.31 -31.36
N ASP A 95 22.59 -4.08 -31.24
CA ASP A 95 22.71 -3.37 -29.95
C ASP A 95 21.35 -3.23 -29.26
N GLU A 96 20.30 -2.91 -30.02
CA GLU A 96 18.93 -2.80 -29.52
C GLU A 96 18.38 -4.15 -29.03
N LEU A 97 18.65 -5.24 -29.77
CA LEU A 97 18.26 -6.60 -29.36
C LEU A 97 19.00 -7.04 -28.08
N GLU A 98 20.28 -6.73 -27.94
CA GLU A 98 21.06 -7.01 -26.74
C GLU A 98 20.50 -6.28 -25.50
N SER A 99 20.16 -5.00 -25.66
CA SER A 99 19.48 -4.21 -24.61
C SER A 99 18.14 -4.85 -24.23
N TYR A 100 17.34 -5.21 -25.23
CA TYR A 100 16.02 -5.82 -25.03
C TYR A 100 16.09 -7.14 -24.25
N ILE A 101 17.03 -8.02 -24.59
CA ILE A 101 17.21 -9.31 -23.90
C ILE A 101 17.61 -9.09 -22.44
N THR A 102 18.47 -8.11 -22.19
CA THR A 102 18.91 -7.75 -20.82
C THR A 102 17.76 -7.18 -20.00
N GLU A 103 16.95 -6.31 -20.59
CA GLU A 103 15.76 -5.74 -19.93
C GLU A 103 14.67 -6.80 -19.69
N PHE A 104 14.44 -7.68 -20.65
CA PHE A 104 13.50 -8.80 -20.53
C PHE A 104 13.87 -9.71 -19.36
N SER A 105 15.16 -10.10 -19.28
CA SER A 105 15.65 -10.99 -18.23
C SER A 105 15.60 -10.35 -16.84
N SER A 106 15.91 -9.05 -16.74
CA SER A 106 15.71 -8.29 -15.49
C SER A 106 14.22 -8.26 -15.10
N CYS A 107 13.32 -7.92 -16.03
CA CYS A 107 11.87 -7.90 -15.77
C CYS A 107 11.35 -9.27 -15.32
N TYR A 108 11.78 -10.35 -15.98
CA TYR A 108 11.45 -11.72 -15.61
C TYR A 108 11.92 -12.08 -14.20
N MET A 109 13.16 -11.69 -13.84
CA MET A 109 13.70 -11.87 -12.50
C MET A 109 12.84 -11.15 -11.45
N HIS A 110 12.55 -9.85 -11.65
CA HIS A 110 11.74 -9.07 -10.72
C HIS A 110 10.35 -9.67 -10.49
N LEU A 111 9.65 -10.06 -11.57
CA LEU A 111 8.34 -10.70 -11.46
C LEU A 111 8.38 -11.98 -10.64
N ASN A 112 9.35 -12.87 -10.88
CA ASN A 112 9.47 -14.10 -10.11
C ASN A 112 9.74 -13.83 -8.63
N ARG A 113 10.63 -12.88 -8.31
CA ARG A 113 10.92 -12.49 -6.92
C ARG A 113 9.70 -11.95 -6.21
N PHE A 114 8.96 -11.06 -6.86
CA PHE A 114 7.73 -10.49 -6.31
C PHE A 114 6.67 -11.55 -6.08
N MET A 115 6.52 -12.51 -7.00
CA MET A 115 5.62 -13.64 -6.80
C MET A 115 6.04 -14.52 -5.62
N THR A 116 7.34 -14.76 -5.42
CA THR A 116 7.85 -15.54 -4.29
C THR A 116 7.61 -14.85 -2.96
N LEU A 117 7.92 -13.55 -2.86
CA LEU A 117 7.57 -12.73 -1.69
C LEU A 117 6.10 -12.93 -1.31
N LEU A 118 5.17 -12.75 -2.27
CA LEU A 118 3.75 -12.90 -1.98
C LEU A 118 3.35 -14.33 -1.62
N ARG A 119 3.98 -15.35 -2.21
CA ARG A 119 3.72 -16.76 -1.86
C ARG A 119 4.17 -17.09 -0.44
N ASP A 120 5.32 -16.59 -0.03
CA ASP A 120 5.85 -16.85 1.31
C ASP A 120 5.01 -16.12 2.38
N GLU A 121 4.58 -14.89 2.11
CA GLU A 121 3.63 -14.17 2.96
C GLU A 121 2.28 -14.86 3.04
N ILE A 122 1.73 -15.31 1.91
CA ILE A 122 0.50 -16.11 1.87
C ILE A 122 0.64 -17.36 2.74
N ARG A 123 1.75 -18.09 2.62
CA ARG A 123 2.00 -19.30 3.42
C ARG A 123 2.09 -18.97 4.91
N ALA A 124 2.80 -17.91 5.28
CA ALA A 124 2.92 -17.46 6.66
C ALA A 124 1.55 -17.09 7.23
N GLU A 125 0.74 -16.37 6.47
CA GLU A 125 -0.60 -15.95 6.87
C GLU A 125 -1.60 -17.12 6.91
N GLU A 126 -1.53 -18.06 5.98
CA GLU A 126 -2.30 -19.31 5.99
C GLU A 126 -2.02 -20.14 7.24
N VAL A 127 -0.76 -20.21 7.69
CA VAL A 127 -0.40 -20.88 8.95
C VAL A 127 -1.06 -20.17 10.14
N LYS A 128 -1.02 -18.83 10.21
CA LYS A 128 -1.69 -18.05 11.27
C LYS A 128 -3.21 -18.27 11.25
N LEU A 129 -3.84 -18.20 10.07
CA LEU A 129 -5.29 -18.29 9.87
C LEU A 129 -5.85 -19.73 9.89
N SER A 130 -4.99 -20.75 9.79
CA SER A 130 -5.38 -22.17 9.85
C SER A 130 -6.12 -22.55 11.15
N THR A 131 -6.01 -21.71 12.18
CA THR A 131 -6.69 -21.79 13.47
C THR A 131 -8.06 -21.09 13.52
N GLY A 132 -8.48 -20.39 12.45
CA GLY A 132 -9.68 -19.53 12.42
C GLY A 132 -10.78 -19.92 11.41
N SER A 133 -11.94 -19.26 11.54
CA SER A 133 -13.19 -19.53 10.79
C SER A 133 -13.25 -18.92 9.37
N TYR A 134 -12.15 -18.37 8.85
CA TYR A 134 -12.15 -17.56 7.61
C TYR A 134 -11.86 -18.35 6.33
N ARG A 135 -12.21 -19.64 6.28
CA ARG A 135 -12.07 -20.44 5.05
C ARG A 135 -13.14 -20.04 4.02
N ASN A 136 -12.78 -20.01 2.73
CA ASN A 136 -13.66 -19.81 1.56
C ASN A 136 -14.16 -18.37 1.26
N ILE A 137 -13.49 -17.33 1.74
CA ILE A 137 -13.81 -15.95 1.35
C ILE A 137 -13.11 -15.63 0.02
N LYS A 138 -13.87 -15.14 -0.96
CA LYS A 138 -13.34 -14.75 -2.28
C LYS A 138 -13.10 -13.26 -2.35
N TRP A 139 -12.02 -12.89 -3.05
CA TRP A 139 -11.78 -11.50 -3.45
C TRP A 139 -12.77 -11.07 -4.52
N THR A 140 -13.31 -9.86 -4.40
CA THR A 140 -14.17 -9.21 -5.41
C THR A 140 -13.75 -7.76 -5.59
N ALA A 141 -14.16 -7.14 -6.71
CA ALA A 141 -13.92 -5.70 -6.93
C ALA A 141 -14.49 -4.84 -5.80
N ASP A 142 -15.67 -5.19 -5.29
CA ASP A 142 -16.31 -4.52 -4.15
C ASP A 142 -15.46 -4.63 -2.88
N SER A 143 -14.79 -5.78 -2.67
CA SER A 143 -13.89 -5.98 -1.51
C SER A 143 -12.71 -5.01 -1.55
N GLY A 144 -12.14 -4.77 -2.74
CA GLY A 144 -11.08 -3.78 -2.95
C GLY A 144 -11.52 -2.35 -2.64
N ILE A 145 -12.70 -1.95 -3.10
CA ILE A 145 -13.29 -0.64 -2.81
C ILE A 145 -13.52 -0.47 -1.30
N MET A 146 -14.06 -1.51 -0.65
CA MET A 146 -14.33 -1.49 0.79
C MET A 146 -13.06 -1.38 1.62
N ILE A 147 -11.98 -2.07 1.25
CA ILE A 147 -10.67 -1.93 1.94
C ILE A 147 -10.17 -0.49 1.83
N ALA A 148 -10.17 0.08 0.62
CA ALA A 148 -9.72 1.47 0.43
C ALA A 148 -10.58 2.47 1.23
N ARG A 149 -11.89 2.24 1.31
CA ARG A 149 -12.81 3.05 2.12
C ARG A 149 -12.50 2.93 3.61
N TYR A 150 -12.38 1.69 4.12
CA TYR A 150 -12.12 1.44 5.53
C TYR A 150 -10.76 1.96 6.00
N ARG A 151 -9.75 2.04 5.12
CA ARG A 151 -8.49 2.71 5.44
C ARG A 151 -8.65 4.19 5.72
N LYS A 152 -9.39 4.91 4.87
CA LYS A 152 -9.71 6.33 5.08
C LYS A 152 -10.54 6.53 6.34
N GLU A 153 -11.52 5.67 6.55
CA GLU A 153 -12.41 5.71 7.71
C GLU A 153 -11.63 5.43 9.02
N LYS A 154 -10.70 4.48 9.03
CA LYS A 154 -9.81 4.19 10.16
C LYS A 154 -9.04 5.43 10.61
N GLN A 155 -8.37 6.12 9.67
CA GLN A 155 -7.57 7.30 10.01
C GLN A 155 -8.41 8.39 10.70
N LEU A 156 -9.64 8.59 10.21
CA LEU A 156 -10.59 9.53 10.81
C LEU A 156 -11.04 9.07 12.20
N LEU A 157 -11.38 7.79 12.36
CA LEU A 157 -11.85 7.24 13.62
C LEU A 157 -10.77 7.24 14.70
N VAL A 158 -9.51 6.92 14.36
CA VAL A 158 -8.38 6.95 15.31
C VAL A 158 -8.18 8.39 15.82
N ALA A 159 -8.06 9.36 14.91
CA ALA A 159 -7.91 10.77 15.30
C ALA A 159 -9.10 11.26 16.15
N ARG A 160 -10.31 10.81 15.83
CA ARG A 160 -11.50 11.13 16.60
C ARG A 160 -11.47 10.49 17.98
N THR A 161 -11.03 9.24 18.12
CA THR A 161 -10.94 8.55 19.41
C THR A 161 -9.90 9.19 20.34
N ASP A 162 -8.78 9.66 19.81
CA ASP A 162 -7.77 10.41 20.55
C ASP A 162 -8.36 11.72 21.08
N ARG A 163 -9.05 12.47 20.20
CA ARG A 163 -9.77 13.69 20.56
C ARG A 163 -10.82 13.45 21.64
N MET A 164 -11.62 12.37 21.55
CA MET A 164 -12.61 12.01 22.57
C MET A 164 -11.94 11.69 23.92
N SER A 165 -10.78 11.04 23.91
CA SER A 165 -10.01 10.74 25.10
C SER A 165 -9.52 12.01 25.81
N GLU A 166 -9.02 12.98 25.04
CA GLU A 166 -8.63 14.30 25.55
C GLU A 166 -9.83 15.11 26.06
N ALA A 167 -10.92 15.14 25.30
CA ALA A 167 -12.16 15.81 25.68
C ALA A 167 -12.68 15.26 27.02
N ARG A 168 -12.69 13.93 27.19
CA ARG A 168 -13.11 13.28 28.43
C ARG A 168 -12.29 13.75 29.64
N LYS A 169 -10.95 13.73 29.53
CA LYS A 169 -10.05 14.18 30.63
C LYS A 169 -10.32 15.62 31.04
N MET A 170 -10.70 16.47 30.09
CA MET A 170 -11.07 17.85 30.38
C MET A 170 -12.45 17.94 31.05
N LEU A 171 -13.44 17.22 30.52
CA LEU A 171 -14.79 17.18 31.08
C LEU A 171 -14.82 16.58 32.50
N GLU A 172 -13.98 15.58 32.81
CA GLU A 172 -13.84 14.99 34.14
C GLU A 172 -13.44 16.04 35.19
N LYS A 173 -12.60 17.01 34.83
CA LYS A 173 -12.16 18.09 35.73
C LYS A 173 -13.25 19.10 36.04
N ILE A 174 -14.27 19.22 35.19
CA ILE A 174 -15.36 20.20 35.33
C ILE A 174 -16.70 19.57 35.71
N GLU A 175 -16.78 18.24 35.78
CA GLU A 175 -17.99 17.47 36.09
C GLU A 175 -18.61 17.86 37.45
N ASP A 176 -17.76 18.14 38.45
CA ASP A 176 -18.18 18.59 39.77
C ASP A 176 -18.86 19.96 39.74
N TYR A 177 -18.49 20.85 38.81
CA TYR A 177 -19.13 22.17 38.71
C TYR A 177 -20.59 22.03 38.32
N PHE A 178 -20.91 21.20 37.33
CA PHE A 178 -22.30 20.91 36.94
C PHE A 178 -23.08 20.26 38.08
N THR A 179 -22.48 19.32 38.81
CA THR A 179 -23.09 18.67 39.98
C THR A 179 -23.40 19.69 41.08
N ASN A 180 -22.47 20.61 41.35
CA ASN A 180 -22.62 21.63 42.37
C ASN A 180 -23.60 22.74 41.96
N ILE A 181 -23.66 23.12 40.68
CA ILE A 181 -24.70 24.01 40.14
C ILE A 181 -26.09 23.38 40.35
N LYS A 182 -26.26 22.09 40.00
CA LYS A 182 -27.53 21.37 40.23
C LYS A 182 -27.90 21.34 41.70
N LYS A 183 -26.95 21.05 42.61
CA LYS A 183 -27.18 21.09 44.07
C LYS A 183 -27.61 22.48 44.56
N ALA A 184 -26.94 23.54 44.10
CA ALA A 184 -27.31 24.92 44.44
C ALA A 184 -28.74 25.26 44.00
N LEU A 185 -29.12 24.88 42.77
CA LEU A 185 -30.48 25.05 42.25
C LEU A 185 -31.52 24.23 43.03
N VAL A 186 -31.21 22.98 43.41
CA VAL A 186 -32.09 22.14 44.23
C VAL A 186 -32.31 22.74 45.61
N ASN A 187 -31.25 23.29 46.22
CA ASN A 187 -31.35 23.95 47.53
C ASN A 187 -32.23 25.22 47.47
N LEU A 188 -32.21 25.95 46.36
CA LEU A 188 -33.01 27.16 46.16
C LEU A 188 -34.47 26.88 45.82
N TYR A 189 -34.73 25.95 44.90
CA TYR A 189 -36.05 25.79 44.25
C TYR A 189 -36.71 24.43 44.45
N GLY A 190 -36.00 23.45 45.01
CA GLY A 190 -36.43 22.05 45.07
C GLY A 190 -36.15 21.29 43.77
N LYS A 191 -36.21 19.96 43.83
CA LYS A 191 -35.83 19.06 42.72
C LYS A 191 -36.62 19.32 41.43
N GLU A 192 -37.94 19.46 41.53
CA GLU A 192 -38.82 19.63 40.36
C GLU A 192 -38.55 20.91 39.57
N LYS A 193 -38.20 22.01 40.24
CA LYS A 193 -37.91 23.30 39.58
C LYS A 193 -36.45 23.47 39.19
N ALA A 194 -35.53 22.81 39.88
CA ALA A 194 -34.11 22.86 39.57
C ALA A 194 -33.79 22.20 38.21
N GLU A 195 -34.46 21.10 37.87
CA GLU A 195 -34.17 20.34 36.65
C GLU A 195 -34.44 21.15 35.36
N PRO A 196 -35.60 21.82 35.16
CA PRO A 196 -35.82 22.68 34.00
C PRO A 196 -34.85 23.87 33.91
N LEU A 197 -34.43 24.44 35.05
CA LEU A 197 -33.48 25.55 35.09
C LEU A 197 -32.08 25.07 34.65
N MET A 198 -31.65 23.91 35.14
CA MET A 198 -30.39 23.28 34.73
C MET A 198 -30.40 22.94 33.23
N ARG A 199 -31.51 22.44 32.70
CA ARG A 199 -31.66 22.17 31.26
C ARG A 199 -31.49 23.44 30.40
N LYS A 200 -31.95 24.60 30.87
CA LYS A 200 -31.74 25.89 30.17
C LYS A 200 -30.27 26.30 30.16
N ILE A 201 -29.56 26.13 31.28
CA ILE A 201 -28.10 26.35 31.34
C ILE A 201 -27.40 25.43 30.34
N ASN A 202 -27.65 24.11 30.42
CA ASN A 202 -27.03 23.14 29.53
C ASN A 202 -27.34 23.44 28.05
N SER A 203 -28.57 23.83 27.73
CA SER A 203 -28.92 24.23 26.36
C SER A 203 -28.11 25.44 25.89
N ALA A 204 -27.93 26.46 26.74
CA ALA A 204 -27.16 27.65 26.38
C ALA A 204 -25.67 27.34 26.20
N LEU A 205 -25.10 26.51 27.09
CA LEU A 205 -23.72 26.02 26.99
C LEU A 205 -23.51 25.20 25.71
N ARG A 206 -24.43 24.28 25.38
CA ARG A 206 -24.35 23.45 24.15
C ARG A 206 -24.42 24.27 22.87
N THR A 207 -25.25 25.32 22.86
CA THR A 207 -25.37 26.20 21.69
C THR A 207 -24.35 27.33 21.67
N MET A 208 -23.52 27.44 22.71
CA MET A 208 -22.52 28.50 22.85
C MET A 208 -23.11 29.91 22.68
N ASP A 209 -24.35 30.09 23.14
CA ASP A 209 -25.11 31.32 22.94
C ASP A 209 -25.15 32.11 24.24
N GLU A 210 -24.32 33.15 24.30
CA GLU A 210 -24.21 34.03 25.47
C GLU A 210 -25.54 34.73 25.80
N ARG A 211 -26.35 35.05 24.79
CA ARG A 211 -27.67 35.69 25.02
C ARG A 211 -28.63 34.71 25.67
N LYS A 212 -28.66 33.46 25.22
CA LYS A 212 -29.43 32.40 25.88
C LYS A 212 -28.94 32.14 27.30
N LEU A 213 -27.62 32.18 27.52
CA LEU A 213 -27.03 32.00 28.85
C LEU A 213 -27.48 33.10 29.81
N ARG A 214 -27.35 34.36 29.40
CA ARG A 214 -27.80 35.52 30.18
C ARG A 214 -29.30 35.47 30.47
N LYS A 215 -30.11 35.04 29.49
CA LYS A 215 -31.55 34.83 29.69
C LYS A 215 -31.83 33.75 30.73
N ALA A 216 -31.14 32.61 30.65
CA ALA A 216 -31.30 31.52 31.62
C ALA A 216 -30.89 31.95 33.04
N LEU A 217 -29.76 32.64 33.19
CA LEU A 217 -29.29 33.16 34.48
C LEU A 217 -30.24 34.19 35.09
N ARG A 218 -30.82 35.06 34.26
CA ARG A 218 -31.85 36.01 34.70
C ARG A 218 -33.11 35.30 35.17
N GLU A 219 -33.60 34.31 34.43
CA GLU A 219 -34.77 33.52 34.82
C GLU A 219 -34.55 32.75 36.13
N ILE A 220 -33.31 32.31 36.40
CA ILE A 220 -32.93 31.73 37.70
C ILE A 220 -33.03 32.79 38.79
N SER A 221 -32.41 33.96 38.60
CA SER A 221 -32.46 35.05 39.58
C SER A 221 -33.88 35.54 39.88
N ASP A 222 -34.75 35.59 38.87
CA ASP A 222 -36.13 36.08 38.99
C ASP A 222 -37.09 35.01 39.56
N SER A 223 -36.65 33.74 39.65
CA SER A 223 -37.48 32.65 40.17
C SER A 223 -37.65 32.75 41.69
N LYS A 224 -38.88 32.56 42.17
CA LYS A 224 -39.17 32.58 43.61
C LYS A 224 -38.53 31.38 44.31
N SER A 225 -37.68 31.65 45.29
CA SER A 225 -37.06 30.63 46.14
C SER A 225 -38.09 29.87 47.00
N ARG A 226 -37.72 28.68 47.45
CA ARG A 226 -38.51 27.87 48.37
C ARG A 226 -38.73 28.60 49.70
N PHE A 227 -39.90 28.39 50.28
CA PHE A 227 -40.23 28.85 51.63
C PHE A 227 -39.25 28.28 52.67
N GLY A 228 -38.65 29.16 53.48
CA GLY A 228 -37.72 28.79 54.55
C GLY A 228 -36.22 28.87 54.20
N VAL A 229 -35.85 29.28 52.98
CA VAL A 229 -34.45 29.58 52.63
C VAL A 229 -34.16 31.03 53.03
N ASP A 230 -33.10 31.27 53.81
CA ASP A 230 -32.72 32.61 54.21
C ASP A 230 -32.11 33.43 53.05
N GLN A 231 -32.14 34.75 53.18
CA GLN A 231 -31.71 35.68 52.13
C GLN A 231 -30.20 35.59 51.83
N LYS A 232 -29.37 35.28 52.83
CA LYS A 232 -27.92 35.17 52.68
C LYS A 232 -27.55 33.91 51.90
N THR A 233 -28.17 32.78 52.21
CA THR A 233 -28.03 31.52 51.46
C THR A 233 -28.55 31.66 50.03
N THR A 234 -29.63 32.42 49.84
CA THR A 234 -30.16 32.72 48.49
C THR A 234 -29.12 33.46 47.65
N GLN A 235 -28.58 34.55 48.17
CA GLN A 235 -27.61 35.38 47.46
C GLN A 235 -26.30 34.63 47.15
N SER A 236 -25.80 33.84 48.11
CA SER A 236 -24.59 33.03 47.93
C SER A 236 -24.75 31.96 46.85
N ASN A 237 -25.86 31.22 46.83
CA ASN A 237 -26.10 30.19 45.81
C ASN A 237 -26.31 30.80 44.42
N LEU A 238 -27.02 31.93 44.32
CA LEU A 238 -27.21 32.63 43.04
C LEU A 238 -25.88 33.12 42.47
N GLN A 239 -25.05 33.76 43.31
CA GLN A 239 -23.72 34.22 42.91
C GLN A 239 -22.82 33.06 42.49
N TYR A 240 -22.89 31.93 43.19
CA TYR A 240 -22.16 30.71 42.81
C TYR A 240 -22.61 30.18 41.44
N VAL A 241 -23.93 30.05 41.21
CA VAL A 241 -24.48 29.57 39.93
C VAL A 241 -24.05 30.50 38.80
N GLU A 242 -24.17 31.82 38.96
CA GLU A 242 -23.78 32.79 37.94
C GLU A 242 -22.27 32.74 37.63
N THR A 243 -21.43 32.81 38.66
CA THR A 243 -19.96 32.84 38.49
C THR A 243 -19.45 31.55 37.85
N THR A 244 -19.92 30.40 38.34
CA THR A 244 -19.49 29.08 37.84
C THR A 244 -19.99 28.84 36.43
N THR A 245 -21.24 29.21 36.12
CA THR A 245 -21.82 29.04 34.78
C THR A 245 -21.10 29.89 33.74
N ASN A 246 -20.76 31.14 34.06
CA ASN A 246 -19.98 32.00 33.18
C ASN A 246 -18.55 31.48 32.96
N ALA A 247 -17.92 30.94 34.01
CA ALA A 247 -16.60 30.31 33.89
C ALA A 247 -16.65 29.06 32.99
N LEU A 248 -17.66 28.20 33.16
CA LEU A 248 -17.89 27.04 32.29
C LEU A 248 -18.11 27.45 30.83
N PHE A 249 -18.92 28.48 30.58
CA PHE A 249 -19.17 28.98 29.23
C PHE A 249 -17.89 29.44 28.54
N LYS A 250 -17.05 30.21 29.25
CA LYS A 250 -15.76 30.65 28.73
C LYS A 250 -14.82 29.48 28.43
N LEU A 251 -14.71 28.52 29.36
CA LEU A 251 -13.87 27.34 29.20
C LEU A 251 -14.31 26.47 28.00
N ILE A 252 -15.63 26.30 27.82
CA ILE A 252 -16.19 25.57 26.68
C ILE A 252 -15.88 26.28 25.36
N MET A 253 -16.08 27.61 25.31
CA MET A 253 -15.76 28.43 24.13
C MET A 253 -14.29 28.34 23.73
N GLU A 254 -13.38 28.38 24.70
CA GLU A 254 -11.93 28.27 24.47
C GLU A 254 -11.50 26.89 23.93
N ASN A 255 -12.34 25.87 24.08
CA ASN A 255 -12.04 24.48 23.72
C ASN A 255 -13.10 23.87 22.79
N VAL A 256 -13.80 24.69 22.02
CA VAL A 256 -14.92 24.26 21.17
C VAL A 256 -14.54 23.17 20.18
N GLU A 257 -13.36 23.26 19.55
CA GLU A 257 -12.89 22.29 18.56
C GLU A 257 -12.70 20.89 19.16
N LEU A 258 -12.25 20.83 20.42
CA LEU A 258 -12.07 19.59 21.17
C LEU A 258 -13.42 18.98 21.58
N LEU A 259 -14.35 19.82 22.04
CA LEU A 259 -15.61 19.39 22.65
C LEU A 259 -16.76 19.17 21.66
N THR A 260 -16.63 19.55 20.38
CA THR A 260 -17.71 19.44 19.40
C THR A 260 -17.74 18.07 18.72
N GLY A 261 -18.83 17.31 18.90
CA GLY A 261 -19.06 16.04 18.19
C GLY A 261 -19.40 16.23 16.70
N GLU A 262 -19.51 15.14 15.94
CA GLU A 262 -19.79 15.19 14.48
C GLU A 262 -21.11 15.87 14.11
N GLU A 263 -22.13 15.78 14.98
CA GLU A 263 -23.41 16.45 14.78
C GLU A 263 -23.38 17.96 15.10
N GLY A 264 -22.19 18.53 15.35
CA GLY A 264 -22.02 19.93 15.75
C GLY A 264 -22.47 20.23 17.19
N ARG A 265 -22.76 19.18 17.99
CA ARG A 265 -23.15 19.32 19.40
C ARG A 265 -21.93 19.30 20.30
N VAL A 266 -21.87 20.25 21.23
CA VAL A 266 -20.82 20.32 22.25
C VAL A 266 -21.10 19.31 23.37
N PHE A 267 -20.11 18.47 23.67
CA PHE A 267 -20.13 17.60 24.84
C PHE A 267 -19.94 18.42 26.11
N LEU A 268 -20.81 18.18 27.10
CA LEU A 268 -20.77 18.83 28.40
C LEU A 268 -20.34 17.87 29.51
N ARG A 269 -20.43 16.55 29.28
CA ARG A 269 -20.22 15.53 30.32
C ARG A 269 -19.28 14.43 29.82
N PRO A 270 -18.43 13.84 30.69
CA PRO A 270 -17.55 12.72 30.33
C PRO A 270 -18.32 11.53 29.74
N ILE A 271 -19.52 11.26 30.26
CA ILE A 271 -20.35 10.15 29.78
C ILE A 271 -20.76 10.30 28.31
N GLU A 272 -20.95 11.53 27.83
CA GLU A 272 -21.31 11.78 26.43
C GLU A 272 -20.12 11.51 25.50
N THR A 273 -18.91 11.89 25.93
CA THR A 273 -17.68 11.54 25.22
C THR A 273 -17.40 10.05 25.25
N ASP A 274 -17.72 9.35 26.35
CA ASP A 274 -17.55 7.90 26.46
C ASP A 274 -18.51 7.14 25.52
N MET A 275 -19.75 7.61 25.36
CA MET A 275 -20.68 7.06 24.38
C MET A 275 -20.18 7.22 22.95
N ALA A 276 -19.70 8.41 22.59
CA ALA A 276 -19.13 8.67 21.27
C ALA A 276 -17.87 7.82 21.03
N TYR A 277 -16.96 7.76 22.01
CA TYR A 277 -15.76 6.94 21.98
C TYR A 277 -16.10 5.46 21.78
N ASN A 278 -17.03 4.90 22.57
CA ASN A 278 -17.41 3.50 22.44
C ASN A 278 -18.09 3.18 21.09
N SER A 279 -18.80 4.14 20.49
CA SER A 279 -19.32 3.98 19.13
C SER A 279 -18.17 3.87 18.12
N ASP A 280 -17.20 4.79 18.20
CA ASP A 280 -16.04 4.82 17.31
C ASP A 280 -15.20 3.54 17.45
N ILE A 281 -15.01 3.06 18.68
CA ILE A 281 -14.34 1.79 18.96
C ILE A 281 -15.06 0.61 18.34
N LYS A 282 -16.40 0.55 18.40
CA LYS A 282 -17.16 -0.52 17.74
C LYS A 282 -17.00 -0.49 16.23
N ASP A 283 -16.95 0.69 15.63
CA ASP A 283 -16.73 0.81 14.19
C ASP A 283 -15.28 0.45 13.80
N LEU A 284 -14.29 0.84 14.61
CA LEU A 284 -12.90 0.38 14.47
C LEU A 284 -12.78 -1.14 14.59
N GLN A 285 -13.49 -1.78 15.53
CA GLN A 285 -13.51 -3.24 15.65
C GLN A 285 -14.15 -3.92 14.44
N LYS A 286 -15.22 -3.36 13.85
CA LYS A 286 -15.81 -3.87 12.60
C LYS A 286 -14.82 -3.77 11.44
N ILE A 287 -14.12 -2.63 11.31
CA ILE A 287 -13.08 -2.43 10.31
C ILE A 287 -11.96 -3.46 10.49
N LYS A 288 -11.44 -3.62 11.72
CA LYS A 288 -10.42 -4.62 12.07
C LYS A 288 -10.86 -6.03 11.68
N GLY A 289 -12.08 -6.43 12.04
CA GLY A 289 -12.63 -7.74 11.70
C GLY A 289 -12.78 -7.96 10.19
N PHE A 290 -13.19 -6.92 9.45
CA PHE A 290 -13.27 -6.99 8.00
C PHE A 290 -11.88 -7.12 7.35
N LEU A 291 -10.92 -6.31 7.76
CA LEU A 291 -9.57 -6.34 7.19
C LEU A 291 -8.86 -7.65 7.47
N ALA A 292 -8.94 -8.17 8.70
CA ALA A 292 -8.41 -9.49 9.05
C ALA A 292 -9.04 -10.60 8.18
N LYS A 293 -10.35 -10.51 7.93
CA LYS A 293 -11.11 -11.47 7.11
C LYS A 293 -10.66 -11.47 5.64
N TYR A 294 -10.32 -10.32 5.08
CA TYR A 294 -9.98 -10.15 3.66
C TYR A 294 -8.48 -10.04 3.38
N HIS A 295 -7.64 -10.14 4.41
CA HIS A 295 -6.19 -10.05 4.30
C HIS A 295 -5.62 -11.08 3.32
N LEU A 296 -5.85 -12.37 3.58
CA LEU A 296 -5.38 -13.46 2.73
C LEU A 296 -5.95 -13.42 1.29
N PRO A 297 -7.27 -13.23 1.07
CA PRO A 297 -7.83 -13.04 -0.27
C PRO A 297 -7.21 -11.88 -1.05
N TYR A 298 -6.82 -10.79 -0.38
CA TYR A 298 -6.13 -9.67 -1.01
C TYR A 298 -4.74 -10.07 -1.51
N MET A 299 -3.95 -10.77 -0.68
CA MET A 299 -2.62 -11.24 -1.07
C MET A 299 -2.70 -12.17 -2.28
N GLN A 300 -3.67 -13.10 -2.27
CA GLN A 300 -3.91 -14.02 -3.38
C GLN A 300 -4.25 -13.27 -4.67
N TYR A 301 -5.13 -12.26 -4.61
CA TYR A 301 -5.44 -11.41 -5.76
C TYR A 301 -4.20 -10.67 -6.31
N LYS A 302 -3.31 -10.21 -5.44
CA LYS A 302 -2.06 -9.56 -5.85
C LYS A 302 -1.10 -10.55 -6.50
N LEU A 303 -1.00 -11.78 -5.99
CA LEU A 303 -0.23 -12.85 -6.60
C LEU A 303 -0.78 -13.23 -7.99
N ASP A 304 -2.10 -13.29 -8.15
CA ASP A 304 -2.75 -13.54 -9.45
C ASP A 304 -2.46 -12.41 -10.45
N SER A 305 -2.45 -11.15 -9.97
CA SER A 305 -2.11 -9.99 -10.79
C SER A 305 -0.66 -10.06 -11.29
N LEU A 306 0.30 -10.44 -10.44
CA LEU A 306 1.69 -10.68 -10.84
C LEU A 306 1.83 -11.87 -11.79
N SER A 307 1.06 -12.93 -11.57
CA SER A 307 1.02 -14.10 -12.46
C SER A 307 0.56 -13.71 -13.86
N HIS A 308 -0.47 -12.88 -13.97
CA HIS A 308 -0.95 -12.36 -15.25
C HIS A 308 0.08 -11.47 -15.95
N LEU A 309 0.84 -10.65 -15.21
CA LEU A 309 1.95 -9.88 -15.78
C LEU A 309 3.07 -10.78 -16.31
N LYS A 310 3.39 -11.87 -15.60
CA LYS A 310 4.34 -12.89 -16.07
C LYS A 310 3.85 -13.60 -17.33
N GLU A 311 2.57 -13.95 -17.40
CA GLU A 311 1.97 -14.51 -18.62
C GLU A 311 2.07 -13.53 -19.78
N LYS A 312 1.75 -12.25 -19.56
CA LYS A 312 1.89 -11.20 -20.58
C LYS A 312 3.35 -11.08 -21.07
N LEU A 313 4.32 -11.15 -20.16
CA LEU A 313 5.75 -11.18 -20.51
C LEU A 313 6.11 -12.40 -21.37
N LEU A 314 5.59 -13.58 -21.02
CA LEU A 314 5.87 -14.83 -21.75
C LEU A 314 5.16 -14.92 -23.11
N VAL A 315 4.02 -14.24 -23.27
CA VAL A 315 3.36 -14.05 -24.57
C VAL A 315 4.22 -13.20 -25.51
N ILE A 316 4.94 -12.22 -24.96
CA ILE A 316 5.87 -11.40 -25.74
C ILE A 316 7.04 -12.24 -26.24
N ASN A 317 7.72 -12.98 -25.36
CA ASN A 317 8.77 -13.92 -25.73
C ASN A 317 9.20 -14.82 -24.56
N SER A 318 10.10 -15.78 -24.82
CA SER A 318 10.86 -16.48 -23.78
C SER A 318 12.35 -16.17 -23.90
N LEU A 319 13.10 -16.29 -22.81
CA LEU A 319 14.54 -16.03 -22.84
C LEU A 319 15.27 -16.95 -23.81
N GLU A 320 14.89 -18.23 -23.88
CA GLU A 320 15.43 -19.20 -24.85
C GLU A 320 15.13 -18.80 -26.30
N SER A 321 13.91 -18.34 -26.55
CA SER A 321 13.47 -17.95 -27.88
C SER A 321 14.20 -16.68 -28.34
N LEU A 322 14.40 -15.72 -27.43
CA LEU A 322 15.20 -14.52 -27.68
C LEU A 322 16.67 -14.83 -27.93
N MET A 323 17.28 -15.72 -27.15
CA MET A 323 18.68 -16.11 -27.31
C MET A 323 18.89 -16.92 -28.59
N THR A 324 17.92 -17.76 -28.97
CA THR A 324 17.90 -18.44 -30.27
C THR A 324 17.84 -17.43 -31.42
N LEU A 325 16.99 -16.41 -31.30
CA LEU A 325 16.88 -15.34 -32.31
C LEU A 325 18.17 -14.52 -32.41
N TYR A 326 18.75 -14.14 -31.26
CA TYR A 326 20.04 -13.46 -31.17
C TYR A 326 21.15 -14.26 -31.86
N LYS A 327 21.26 -15.56 -31.56
CA LYS A 327 22.21 -16.47 -32.20
C LYS A 327 22.03 -16.51 -33.72
N ARG A 328 20.79 -16.62 -34.20
CA ARG A 328 20.50 -16.61 -35.65
C ARG A 328 20.90 -15.29 -36.30
N LEU A 329 20.71 -14.16 -35.61
CA LEU A 329 21.13 -12.83 -36.07
C LEU A 329 22.65 -12.76 -36.22
N ILE A 330 23.40 -13.07 -35.16
CA ILE A 330 24.88 -12.99 -35.19
C ILE A 330 25.51 -13.98 -36.19
N MET A 331 24.90 -15.16 -36.39
CA MET A 331 25.35 -16.11 -37.41
C MET A 331 25.18 -15.56 -38.82
N GLY A 332 24.08 -14.85 -39.12
CA GLY A 332 23.86 -14.26 -40.44
C GLY A 332 24.75 -13.04 -40.71
N ILE A 333 25.24 -12.37 -39.68
CA ILE A 333 26.29 -11.34 -39.79
C ILE A 333 27.64 -12.00 -40.14
N ALA A 334 28.02 -13.02 -39.36
CA ALA A 334 29.35 -13.61 -39.41
C ALA A 334 29.61 -14.56 -40.61
N VAL A 335 28.60 -15.30 -41.06
CA VAL A 335 28.75 -16.37 -42.07
C VAL A 335 28.40 -15.84 -43.47
N PRO A 336 29.06 -16.31 -44.55
CA PRO A 336 28.74 -15.91 -45.92
C PRO A 336 27.31 -16.31 -46.35
N LEU A 337 26.56 -15.34 -46.88
CA LEU A 337 25.23 -15.57 -47.45
C LEU A 337 25.37 -15.91 -48.95
N LYS A 338 25.39 -17.21 -49.26
CA LYS A 338 25.86 -17.75 -50.55
C LYS A 338 24.86 -17.63 -51.71
N ASP A 339 23.56 -17.52 -51.42
CA ASP A 339 22.51 -17.46 -52.43
C ASP A 339 21.30 -16.62 -51.98
N ILE A 340 20.40 -16.34 -52.94
CA ILE A 340 19.19 -15.54 -52.72
C ILE A 340 18.21 -16.17 -51.74
N LYS A 341 18.15 -17.51 -51.65
CA LYS A 341 17.24 -18.20 -50.73
C LYS A 341 17.70 -17.98 -49.29
N VAL A 342 19.01 -18.10 -49.04
CA VAL A 342 19.60 -17.84 -47.72
C VAL A 342 19.40 -16.37 -47.31
N ILE A 343 19.60 -15.42 -48.22
CA ILE A 343 19.34 -13.99 -47.93
C ILE A 343 17.87 -13.76 -47.56
N ARG A 344 16.93 -14.26 -48.36
CA ARG A 344 15.50 -14.06 -48.09
C ARG A 344 15.05 -14.72 -46.79
N MET A 345 15.56 -15.91 -46.47
CA MET A 345 15.27 -16.57 -45.20
C MET A 345 15.84 -15.77 -44.03
N TYR A 346 17.07 -15.26 -44.14
CA TYR A 346 17.67 -14.44 -43.09
C TYR A 346 16.93 -13.11 -42.90
N GLU A 347 16.60 -12.42 -43.99
CA GLU A 347 15.86 -11.16 -43.96
C GLU A 347 14.45 -11.34 -43.38
N ASN A 348 13.69 -12.34 -43.85
CA ASN A 348 12.31 -12.54 -43.42
C ASN A 348 12.17 -13.21 -42.06
N ASP A 349 12.94 -14.27 -41.79
CA ASP A 349 12.72 -15.11 -40.61
C ASP A 349 13.53 -14.64 -39.39
N VAL A 350 14.54 -13.79 -39.60
CA VAL A 350 15.42 -13.30 -38.53
C VAL A 350 15.35 -11.78 -38.42
N LEU A 351 15.78 -11.04 -39.45
CA LEU A 351 15.91 -9.59 -39.37
C LEU A 351 14.55 -8.90 -39.19
N ASN A 352 13.54 -9.26 -39.98
CA ASN A 352 12.20 -8.70 -39.87
C ASN A 352 11.53 -9.09 -38.54
N HIS A 353 11.82 -10.28 -38.00
CA HIS A 353 11.33 -10.68 -36.69
C HIS A 353 11.96 -9.83 -35.57
N VAL A 354 13.28 -9.58 -35.62
CA VAL A 354 13.94 -8.67 -34.67
C VAL A 354 13.34 -7.27 -34.75
N LYS A 355 13.17 -6.72 -35.96
CA LYS A 355 12.55 -5.39 -36.16
C LYS A 355 11.11 -5.33 -35.65
N TYR A 356 10.35 -6.41 -35.81
CA TYR A 356 8.98 -6.51 -35.27
C TYR A 356 8.97 -6.48 -33.73
N LEU A 357 9.86 -7.26 -33.09
CA LEU A 357 9.98 -7.27 -31.62
C LEU A 357 10.38 -5.89 -31.07
N LEU A 358 11.37 -5.24 -31.69
CA LEU A 358 11.87 -3.93 -31.28
C LEU A 358 10.82 -2.82 -31.45
N SER A 359 10.03 -2.85 -32.53
CA SER A 359 9.02 -1.81 -32.80
C SER A 359 7.75 -1.92 -31.96
N GLY A 360 7.33 -3.12 -31.56
CA GLY A 360 6.07 -3.34 -30.84
C GLY A 360 6.23 -3.66 -29.36
N HIS A 361 7.12 -4.61 -29.03
CA HIS A 361 7.13 -5.26 -27.72
C HIS A 361 8.16 -4.70 -26.75
N PHE A 362 9.20 -4.03 -27.26
CA PHE A 362 10.19 -3.31 -26.45
C PHE A 362 9.53 -2.32 -25.49
N GLN A 363 8.53 -1.58 -25.97
CA GLN A 363 7.83 -0.55 -25.19
C GLN A 363 6.93 -1.10 -24.08
N GLU A 364 6.60 -2.40 -24.10
CA GLU A 364 5.73 -3.00 -23.09
C GLU A 364 6.51 -3.49 -21.85
N LEU A 365 7.81 -3.77 -21.97
CA LEU A 365 8.61 -4.26 -20.83
C LEU A 365 8.65 -3.25 -19.66
N PRO A 366 8.94 -1.95 -19.88
CA PRO A 366 8.96 -1.00 -18.77
C PRO A 366 7.60 -0.86 -18.08
N LYS A 367 6.51 -0.96 -18.85
CA LYS A 367 5.14 -0.90 -18.31
C LYS A 367 4.82 -2.11 -17.44
N ILE A 368 5.25 -3.30 -17.86
CA ILE A 368 5.06 -4.54 -17.08
C ILE A 368 5.84 -4.44 -15.77
N LEU A 369 7.12 -4.04 -15.83
CA LEU A 369 7.95 -3.89 -14.65
C LEU A 369 7.39 -2.85 -13.68
N GLN A 370 7.07 -1.65 -14.17
CA GLN A 370 6.45 -0.60 -13.36
C GLN A 370 5.18 -1.10 -12.68
N ARG A 371 4.31 -1.81 -13.41
CA ARG A 371 3.06 -2.33 -12.83
C ARG A 371 3.31 -3.40 -11.77
N ALA A 372 4.35 -4.21 -11.93
CA ALA A 372 4.75 -5.20 -10.96
C ALA A 372 5.27 -4.53 -9.67
N GLU A 373 6.11 -3.50 -9.80
CA GLU A 373 6.62 -2.69 -8.68
C GLU A 373 5.49 -1.99 -7.92
N GLU A 374 4.57 -1.33 -8.62
CA GLU A 374 3.36 -0.73 -8.04
C GLU A 374 2.54 -1.76 -7.25
N THR A 375 2.37 -2.97 -7.82
CA THR A 375 1.61 -4.05 -7.18
C THR A 375 2.24 -4.48 -5.86
N VAL A 376 3.56 -4.59 -5.79
CA VAL A 376 4.30 -4.96 -4.57
C VAL A 376 4.31 -3.81 -3.56
N GLN A 377 4.47 -2.56 -4.01
CA GLN A 377 4.41 -1.42 -3.11
C GLN A 377 3.03 -1.29 -2.46
N GLU A 378 1.96 -1.42 -3.24
CA GLU A 378 0.58 -1.45 -2.70
C GLU A 378 0.39 -2.60 -1.72
N PHE A 379 0.95 -3.77 -2.02
CA PHE A 379 0.90 -4.93 -1.14
C PHE A 379 1.56 -4.63 0.22
N ARG A 380 2.80 -4.11 0.23
CA ARG A 380 3.53 -3.81 1.48
C ARG A 380 2.81 -2.81 2.36
N ILE A 381 2.40 -1.68 1.78
CA ILE A 381 1.63 -0.65 2.51
C ILE A 381 0.36 -1.28 3.12
N THR A 382 -0.28 -2.18 2.38
CA THR A 382 -1.49 -2.85 2.85
C THR A 382 -1.22 -3.83 3.98
N VAL A 383 -0.16 -4.64 3.89
CA VAL A 383 0.20 -5.59 4.95
C VAL A 383 0.54 -4.83 6.23
N ASP A 384 1.41 -3.82 6.16
CA ASP A 384 1.78 -2.99 7.32
C ASP A 384 0.53 -2.37 7.99
N GLU A 385 -0.38 -1.82 7.19
CA GLU A 385 -1.62 -1.22 7.69
C GLU A 385 -2.54 -2.26 8.34
N ILE A 386 -2.65 -3.47 7.76
CA ILE A 386 -3.48 -4.55 8.32
C ILE A 386 -2.86 -5.09 9.60
N GLU A 387 -1.54 -5.26 9.66
CA GLU A 387 -0.82 -5.66 10.87
C GLU A 387 -0.99 -4.62 11.99
N GLU A 388 -0.86 -3.34 11.66
CA GLU A 388 -1.10 -2.24 12.61
C GLU A 388 -2.53 -2.31 13.18
N ILE A 389 -3.54 -2.46 12.31
CA ILE A 389 -4.95 -2.51 12.72
C ILE A 389 -5.25 -3.78 13.53
N THR A 390 -4.68 -4.91 13.13
CA THR A 390 -4.88 -6.17 13.84
C THR A 390 -4.17 -6.18 15.19
N GLY A 391 -3.06 -5.45 15.32
CA GLY A 391 -2.34 -5.23 16.57
C GLY A 391 -2.97 -4.22 17.53
N MET A 392 -3.89 -3.36 17.07
CA MET A 392 -4.58 -2.40 17.95
C MET A 392 -5.42 -3.09 19.02
N GLU A 393 -5.16 -2.79 20.28
CA GLU A 393 -6.03 -3.14 21.41
C GLU A 393 -7.04 -2.01 21.65
N PHE A 394 -8.33 -2.37 21.68
CA PHE A 394 -9.41 -1.44 21.93
C PHE A 394 -10.06 -1.74 23.28
N VAL A 395 -10.07 -0.77 24.18
CA VAL A 395 -10.71 -0.89 25.49
C VAL A 395 -12.05 -0.16 25.44
N GLU A 396 -13.17 -0.89 25.52
CA GLU A 396 -14.46 -0.26 25.77
C GLU A 396 -14.43 0.39 27.16
N LYS A 397 -14.84 1.66 27.24
CA LYS A 397 -14.98 2.33 28.53
C LYS A 397 -16.33 1.94 29.12
N GLU A 398 -16.32 1.40 30.34
CA GLU A 398 -17.57 1.10 31.06
C GLU A 398 -18.39 2.38 31.22
N VAL A 399 -19.56 2.41 30.58
CA VAL A 399 -20.55 3.46 30.78
C VAL A 399 -21.41 3.03 31.95
N ASP A 400 -21.25 3.70 33.09
CA ASP A 400 -21.98 3.38 34.31
C ASP A 400 -23.47 3.72 34.12
N ARG A 401 -24.25 2.72 33.70
CA ARG A 401 -25.64 2.90 33.24
C ARG A 401 -26.59 3.43 34.33
N ALA A 402 -26.20 3.31 35.60
CA ALA A 402 -26.97 3.82 36.73
C ALA A 402 -27.17 5.36 36.72
N GLN A 403 -26.40 6.10 35.92
CA GLN A 403 -26.57 7.56 35.77
C GLN A 403 -27.51 7.99 34.64
N LEU A 404 -27.90 7.08 33.73
CA LEU A 404 -28.81 7.38 32.61
C LEU A 404 -30.28 7.45 33.05
N ASP A 405 -30.66 6.73 34.10
CA ASP A 405 -32.05 6.64 34.57
C ASP A 405 -32.47 7.79 35.52
N ASN A 406 -31.59 8.77 35.77
CA ASN A 406 -31.85 9.91 36.67
C ASN A 406 -31.90 11.29 35.96
N THR A 407 -32.09 11.33 34.63
CA THR A 407 -32.25 12.56 33.83
C THR A 407 -33.68 12.89 33.42
#